data_AF-A0A7S2P2S2-F1
#
_entry.id   AF-A0A7S2P2S2-F1
#
_cell.length_a   1.000
_cell.length_b   1.000
_cell.length_c   1.000
_cell.angle_alpha   90.00
_cell.angle_beta   90.00
_cell.angle_gamma   90.00
#
_symmetry.space_group_name_H-M   'P 1'
#
loop_
_entity.id
_entity.type
_entity.pdbx_description
1 polymer ?
#
loop_
_entity_poly.entity_id
_entity_poly.type
_entity_poly.pdbx_seq_one_letter_code
_entity_poly.pdbx_strand_id
1 'polypeptide(L)'
;QWAAAAAKGGKGWGGAWGGEEVTLFVSGLPPGVERREVLNIFRQYAGFSSLRLVSREDHSIGFVSFATTAQAQFVADALTGYVFDQEVPPEMQTQLSVAPAKEKLKGR
;
A
#
# COMPACT_ATOMS: atom_id res chain seq x y z
N GLN A 1 -20.77 9.00 -13.47
CA GLN A 1 -21.37 9.24 -12.14
C GLN A 1 -20.71 8.26 -11.17
N TRP A 2 -19.72 8.71 -10.38
CA TRP A 2 -18.96 7.84 -9.47
C TRP A 2 -19.67 7.81 -8.10
N ALA A 3 -20.72 7.01 -7.96
CA ALA A 3 -21.42 6.92 -6.69
C ALA A 3 -20.44 6.46 -5.59
N ALA A 4 -20.18 7.34 -4.62
CA ALA A 4 -19.52 7.00 -3.37
C ALA A 4 -20.39 5.98 -2.64
N ALA A 5 -20.08 4.70 -2.82
CA ALA A 5 -20.69 3.64 -2.03
C ALA A 5 -20.19 3.80 -0.59
N ALA A 6 -21.15 4.11 0.28
CA ALA A 6 -20.98 4.22 1.71
C ALA A 6 -20.23 3.00 2.28
N ALA A 7 -19.19 3.28 3.06
CA ALA A 7 -18.47 2.29 3.85
C ALA A 7 -19.44 1.54 4.78
N LYS A 8 -19.70 0.27 4.46
CA LYS A 8 -20.27 -0.68 5.44
C LYS A 8 -19.13 -1.22 6.29
N GLY A 9 -19.32 -1.13 7.61
CA GLY A 9 -18.31 -1.33 8.63
C GLY A 9 -17.45 -2.58 8.51
N GLY A 10 -16.15 -2.40 8.78
CA GLY A 10 -15.16 -3.45 8.94
C GLY A 10 -14.06 -2.97 9.88
N LYS A 11 -13.80 -3.77 10.92
CA LYS A 11 -12.67 -3.75 11.88
C LYS A 11 -11.94 -2.41 12.04
N GLY A 12 -12.18 -1.76 13.19
CA GLY A 12 -11.66 -0.45 13.53
C GLY A 12 -10.14 -0.33 13.42
N TRP A 13 -9.70 0.49 12.48
CA TRP A 13 -8.33 1.00 12.37
C TRP A 13 -8.09 2.24 13.25
N GLY A 14 -8.88 2.42 14.31
CA GLY A 14 -9.18 3.68 15.00
C GLY A 14 -8.07 4.37 15.80
N GLY A 15 -6.79 4.20 15.45
CA GLY A 15 -5.70 4.90 16.11
C GLY A 15 -4.42 5.11 15.29
N ALA A 16 -4.36 4.62 14.03
CA ALA A 16 -3.14 4.68 13.22
C ALA A 16 -3.15 5.75 12.11
N TRP A 17 -4.31 6.35 11.83
CA TRP A 17 -4.49 7.30 10.73
C TRP A 17 -4.61 8.72 11.30
N GLY A 18 -3.50 9.46 11.34
CA GLY A 18 -3.47 10.87 11.69
C GLY A 18 -2.86 11.69 10.56
N GLY A 19 -3.64 12.57 9.93
CA GLY A 19 -3.17 13.52 8.90
C GLY A 19 -4.11 13.65 7.69
N GLU A 20 -4.01 14.79 6.98
CA GLU A 20 -4.65 14.97 5.66
C GLU A 20 -4.11 13.95 4.65
N GLU A 21 -2.80 13.67 4.66
CA GLU A 21 -2.17 12.62 3.85
C GLU A 21 -1.84 11.40 4.72
N VAL A 22 -2.14 10.19 4.23
CA VAL A 22 -1.81 8.95 4.93
C VAL A 22 -0.92 8.04 4.12
N THR A 23 0.09 7.48 4.79
CA THR A 23 1.08 6.59 4.18
C THR A 23 0.80 5.14 4.54
N LEU A 24 0.74 4.30 3.52
CA LEU A 24 0.68 2.84 3.59
C LEU A 24 2.09 2.27 3.55
N PHE A 25 2.36 1.31 4.42
CA PHE A 25 3.46 0.38 4.30
C PHE A 25 3.04 -0.81 3.42
N VAL A 26 3.87 -1.10 2.41
CA VAL A 26 3.69 -2.17 1.44
C VAL A 26 4.86 -3.14 1.57
N SER A 27 4.57 -4.39 1.87
CA SER A 27 5.55 -5.49 1.84
C SER A 27 5.09 -6.60 0.90
N GLY A 28 5.92 -7.64 0.73
CA GLY A 28 5.66 -8.71 -0.22
C GLY A 28 5.98 -8.33 -1.67
N LEU A 29 6.77 -7.27 -1.87
CA LEU A 29 7.33 -6.94 -3.17
C LEU A 29 8.49 -7.90 -3.50
N PRO A 30 8.62 -8.33 -4.77
CA PRO A 30 9.70 -9.24 -5.15
C PRO A 30 11.08 -8.57 -5.04
N PRO A 31 12.15 -9.37 -4.92
CA PRO A 31 13.53 -8.88 -5.03
C PRO A 31 13.75 -8.21 -6.38
N GLY A 32 14.50 -7.11 -6.40
CA GLY A 32 14.84 -6.41 -7.65
C GLY A 32 13.72 -5.58 -8.28
N VAL A 33 12.52 -5.51 -7.67
CA VAL A 33 11.43 -4.66 -8.17
C VAL A 33 11.88 -3.21 -8.36
N GLU A 34 11.51 -2.62 -9.48
CA GLU A 34 11.78 -1.22 -9.78
C GLU A 34 10.65 -0.31 -9.27
N ARG A 35 11.03 0.92 -8.93
CA ARG A 35 10.07 1.95 -8.51
C ARG A 35 8.93 2.15 -9.52
N ARG A 36 9.21 2.00 -10.82
CA ARG A 36 8.22 2.18 -11.90
C ARG A 36 7.14 1.11 -11.87
N GLU A 37 7.48 -0.13 -11.55
CA GLU A 37 6.52 -1.25 -11.50
C GLU A 37 5.53 -1.04 -10.35
N VAL A 38 6.05 -0.66 -9.18
CA VAL A 38 5.21 -0.30 -8.03
C VAL A 38 4.36 0.93 -8.35
N LEU A 39 4.93 1.97 -8.97
CA LEU A 39 4.15 3.15 -9.39
C LEU A 39 2.98 2.78 -10.31
N ASN A 40 3.19 1.86 -11.25
CA ASN A 40 2.14 1.46 -12.19
C ASN A 40 0.93 0.84 -11.48
N ILE A 41 1.15 0.11 -10.39
CA ILE A 41 0.07 -0.45 -9.58
C ILE A 41 -0.65 0.66 -8.80
N PHE A 42 0.07 1.51 -8.08
CA PHE A 42 -0.56 2.44 -7.12
C PHE A 42 -1.10 3.74 -7.74
N ARG A 43 -0.51 4.24 -8.84
CA ARG A 43 -0.89 5.55 -9.43
C ARG A 43 -2.28 5.57 -10.06
N GLN A 44 -2.86 4.40 -10.33
CA GLN A 44 -4.21 4.30 -10.88
C GLN A 44 -5.30 4.63 -9.85
N TYR A 45 -4.97 4.58 -8.56
CA TYR A 45 -5.92 4.83 -7.48
C TYR A 45 -6.00 6.33 -7.16
N ALA A 46 -7.23 6.81 -6.97
CA ALA A 46 -7.48 8.22 -6.67
C ALA A 46 -6.79 8.64 -5.37
N GLY A 47 -6.17 9.82 -5.40
CA GLY A 47 -5.47 10.39 -4.26
C GLY A 47 -4.05 9.89 -4.08
N PHE A 48 -3.48 9.06 -4.97
CA PHE A 48 -2.05 8.75 -4.94
C PHE A 48 -1.23 10.04 -4.94
N SER A 49 -0.29 10.14 -3.99
CA SER A 49 0.55 11.32 -3.79
C SER A 49 2.03 11.00 -4.03
N SER A 50 2.56 9.98 -3.34
CA SER A 50 3.98 9.65 -3.45
C SER A 50 4.28 8.17 -3.23
N LEU A 51 5.44 7.73 -3.75
CA LEU A 51 6.03 6.42 -3.48
C LEU A 51 7.49 6.59 -3.08
N ARG A 52 7.85 6.00 -1.94
CA ARG A 52 9.22 5.70 -1.54
C ARG A 52 9.43 4.19 -1.53
N LEU A 53 10.29 3.71 -2.41
CA LEU A 53 10.73 2.31 -2.45
C LEU A 53 12.04 2.15 -1.67
N VAL A 54 12.15 1.10 -0.88
CA VAL A 54 13.38 0.71 -0.19
C VAL A 54 13.68 -0.73 -0.59
N SER A 55 14.78 -0.93 -1.31
CA SER A 55 15.23 -2.23 -1.76
C SER A 55 16.31 -2.78 -0.83
N ARG A 56 16.21 -4.07 -0.52
CA ARG A 56 17.20 -4.90 0.18
C ARG A 56 17.63 -6.05 -0.74
N GLU A 57 18.61 -6.84 -0.31
CA GLU A 57 19.13 -7.95 -1.11
C GLU A 57 18.08 -9.02 -1.42
N ASP A 58 17.20 -9.28 -0.45
CA ASP A 58 16.23 -10.39 -0.46
C ASP A 58 14.78 -9.93 -0.62
N HIS A 59 14.48 -8.64 -0.47
CA HIS A 59 13.13 -8.11 -0.59
C HIS A 59 13.11 -6.60 -0.82
N SER A 60 11.96 -6.06 -1.21
CA SER A 60 11.70 -4.62 -1.22
C SER A 60 10.48 -4.27 -0.37
N ILE A 61 10.45 -3.05 0.14
CA ILE A 61 9.29 -2.48 0.83
C ILE A 61 8.94 -1.11 0.24
N GLY A 62 7.66 -0.80 0.18
CA GLY A 62 7.13 0.47 -0.31
C GLY A 62 6.48 1.28 0.81
N PHE A 63 6.60 2.59 0.71
CA PHE A 63 5.77 3.54 1.46
C PHE A 63 5.00 4.36 0.43
N VAL A 64 3.68 4.20 0.41
CA VAL A 64 2.79 4.82 -0.57
C VAL A 64 1.84 5.76 0.13
N SER A 65 1.84 7.04 -0.26
CA SER A 65 1.02 8.06 0.40
C SER A 65 -0.22 8.40 -0.44
N PHE A 66 -1.33 8.60 0.25
CA PHE A 66 -2.63 8.94 -0.31
C PHE A 66 -3.23 10.17 0.38
N ALA A 67 -3.93 10.99 -0.40
CA ALA A 67 -4.45 12.29 0.01
C ALA A 67 -5.60 12.23 1.03
N THR A 68 -6.18 11.06 1.33
CA THR A 68 -7.17 10.90 2.40
C THR A 68 -7.13 9.49 2.98
N THR A 69 -7.56 9.35 4.24
CA THR A 69 -7.73 8.05 4.91
C THR A 69 -8.66 7.10 4.13
N ALA A 70 -9.78 7.61 3.61
CA ALA A 70 -10.75 6.76 2.90
C ALA A 70 -10.16 6.17 1.60
N GLN A 71 -9.39 6.96 0.85
CA GLN A 71 -8.69 6.48 -0.34
C GLN A 71 -7.61 5.46 0.03
N ALA A 72 -6.82 5.74 1.05
CA ALA A 72 -5.76 4.85 1.49
C ALA A 72 -6.31 3.50 2.00
N GLN A 73 -7.42 3.54 2.75
CA GLN A 73 -8.10 2.33 3.23
C GLN A 73 -8.66 1.50 2.08
N PHE A 74 -9.30 2.14 1.10
CA PHE A 74 -9.77 1.45 -0.10
C PHE A 74 -8.63 0.72 -0.83
N VAL A 75 -7.48 1.37 -0.98
CA VAL A 75 -6.30 0.78 -1.62
C VAL A 75 -5.73 -0.37 -0.80
N ALA A 76 -5.65 -0.23 0.52
CA ALA A 76 -5.18 -1.29 1.40
C ALA A 76 -6.06 -2.55 1.30
N ASP A 77 -7.38 -2.37 1.33
CA ASP A 77 -8.34 -3.47 1.20
C ASP A 77 -8.29 -4.11 -0.20
N ALA A 78 -8.09 -3.30 -1.25
CA ALA A 78 -8.05 -3.77 -2.63
C ALA A 78 -6.76 -4.52 -3.02
N LEU A 79 -5.61 -4.12 -2.46
CA LEU A 79 -4.30 -4.65 -2.86
C LEU A 79 -3.70 -5.66 -1.88
N THR A 80 -4.28 -5.83 -0.69
CA THR A 80 -3.85 -6.92 0.20
C THR A 80 -4.15 -8.27 -0.45
N GLY A 81 -3.12 -9.11 -0.59
CA GLY A 81 -3.19 -10.39 -1.29
C GLY A 81 -2.94 -10.30 -2.80
N TYR A 82 -2.68 -9.11 -3.35
CA TYR A 82 -2.33 -8.96 -4.77
C TYR A 82 -1.06 -9.73 -5.10
N VAL A 83 -1.13 -10.67 -6.05
CA VAL A 83 0.04 -11.39 -6.57
C VAL A 83 0.80 -10.44 -7.49
N PHE A 84 2.05 -10.12 -7.12
CA PHE A 84 2.80 -9.06 -7.81
C PHE A 84 3.10 -9.42 -9.27
N ASP A 85 3.57 -10.65 -9.49
CA ASP A 85 3.91 -11.22 -10.78
C ASP A 85 3.26 -12.59 -10.89
N GLN A 86 2.35 -12.77 -11.85
CA GLN A 86 1.65 -14.03 -12.08
C GLN A 86 2.38 -14.94 -13.09
N GLU A 87 3.41 -14.43 -13.77
CA GLU A 87 4.15 -15.17 -14.79
C GLU A 87 5.26 -16.03 -14.17
N VAL A 88 5.68 -15.74 -12.94
CA VAL A 88 6.61 -16.59 -12.18
C VAL A 88 5.92 -17.84 -11.63
N PRO A 89 6.66 -18.95 -11.41
CA PRO A 89 6.11 -20.17 -10.81
C PRO A 89 5.40 -19.89 -9.48
N PRO A 90 4.28 -20.58 -9.16
CA PRO A 90 3.47 -20.32 -7.97
C PRO A 90 4.25 -20.30 -6.64
N GLU A 91 5.30 -21.11 -6.53
CA GLU A 91 6.20 -21.19 -5.38
C GLU A 91 7.12 -19.97 -5.20
N MET A 92 7.27 -19.16 -6.25
CA MET A 92 8.05 -17.91 -6.26
C MET A 92 7.17 -16.66 -6.20
N GLN A 93 5.85 -16.82 -6.32
CA GLN A 93 4.91 -15.70 -6.29
C GLN A 93 4.88 -15.06 -4.90
N THR A 94 4.96 -13.74 -4.86
CA THR A 94 4.77 -12.96 -3.64
C THR A 94 3.41 -12.26 -3.66
N GLN A 95 2.79 -12.16 -2.49
CA GLN A 95 1.55 -11.42 -2.31
C GLN A 95 1.81 -10.15 -1.51
N LEU A 96 1.20 -9.06 -1.96
CA LEU A 96 1.32 -7.78 -1.26
C LEU A 96 0.60 -7.84 0.09
N SER A 97 1.24 -7.26 1.10
CA SER A 97 0.59 -6.88 2.35
C SER A 97 0.59 -5.35 2.43
N VAL A 98 -0.59 -4.77 2.62
CA VAL A 98 -0.77 -3.32 2.65
C VAL A 98 -1.42 -2.93 3.96
N ALA A 99 -0.72 -2.11 4.73
CA ALA A 99 -1.14 -1.68 6.06
C ALA A 99 -0.80 -0.19 6.25
N PRO A 100 -1.48 0.55 7.13
CA PRO A 100 -1.02 1.87 7.55
C PRO A 100 0.42 1.78 8.06
N ALA A 101 1.26 2.70 7.59
CA ALA A 101 2.62 2.79 8.05
C ALA A 101 2.65 3.14 9.54
N LYS A 102 3.48 2.45 10.31
CA LYS A 102 3.69 2.81 11.73
C LYS A 102 4.31 4.20 11.78
N GLU A 103 3.67 5.12 12.47
CA GLU A 103 4.31 6.39 12.80
C GLU A 103 5.57 6.09 13.62
N LYS A 104 6.72 6.60 13.18
CA LYS A 104 7.88 6.64 14.08
C LYS A 104 7.47 7.57 15.21
N LEU A 105 7.11 7.01 16.37
CA LEU A 105 7.10 7.75 17.62
C LEU A 105 8.47 8.42 17.72
N LYS A 106 8.50 9.74 17.48
CA LYS A 106 9.70 10.55 17.66
C LYS A 106 10.00 10.45 19.15
N GLY A 107 11.02 9.65 19.49
CA GLY A 107 11.41 9.38 20.86
C GLY A 107 11.51 10.68 21.65
N ARG A 108 10.89 10.69 22.83
CA ARG A 108 11.27 11.62 23.90
C ARG A 108 12.63 11.21 24.45
#